data_AF-A0A382JZI0-F1
#
_entry.id   AF-A0A382JZI0-F1
#
_cell.length_a   1.000
_cell.length_b   1.000
_cell.length_c   1.000
_cell.angle_alpha   90.00
_cell.angle_beta   90.00
_cell.angle_gamma   90.00
#
_symmetry.space_group_name_H-M   'P 1'
#
loop_
_entity.id
_entity.type
_entity.pdbx_description
1 polymer ?
#
loop_
_entity_poly.entity_id
_entity_poly.type
_entity_poly.pdbx_seq_one_letter_code
_entity_poly.pdbx_strand_id
1 'polypeptide(L)'
;MIDNIFEIDSYKSKMGDDQNIVTLSFSGKTNESAKDLVNFLEKGYSFILDADATSGEQPDGTYKVFVEMERSKKVPEQIMEIMDGLGKLSNIDNFKFRYYKNFRSVPISIDSLTENIPTTPDDYGLKTSQTTMENYKNFFNRSYVENIEMMDDIVAIEKAYADPLYFRFIDIGDKEEILNNIEESFNANDFAEIIYLSKYIGDYNITKFGDKLTFENNNKVLVMKRILT
;
A
#
# COMPACT_ATOMS: atom_id res chain seq x y z
N MET A 1 -16.63 8.11 5.96
CA MET A 1 -16.44 8.04 4.49
C MET A 1 -15.25 7.15 4.23
N ILE A 2 -15.32 6.31 3.20
CA ILE A 2 -14.31 5.29 2.87
C ILE A 2 -13.32 5.89 1.86
N ASP A 3 -12.08 5.44 1.90
CA ASP A 3 -11.04 5.81 0.94
C ASP A 3 -11.27 5.15 -0.44
N ASN A 4 -10.84 5.80 -1.53
CA ASN A 4 -10.96 5.27 -2.88
C ASN A 4 -9.83 4.29 -3.24
N ILE A 5 -8.80 4.18 -2.41
CA ILE A 5 -7.77 3.14 -2.52
C ILE A 5 -7.98 2.11 -1.42
N PHE A 6 -8.12 0.85 -1.81
CA PHE A 6 -8.14 -0.28 -0.89
C PHE A 6 -6.94 -1.19 -1.12
N GLU A 7 -6.68 -2.08 -0.18
CA GLU A 7 -5.53 -2.99 -0.26
C GLU A 7 -6.00 -4.43 -0.37
N ILE A 8 -5.23 -5.25 -1.10
CA ILE A 8 -5.49 -6.68 -1.28
C ILE A 8 -4.23 -7.44 -0.85
N ASP A 9 -4.42 -8.43 0.02
CA ASP A 9 -3.37 -9.27 0.61
C ASP A 9 -2.25 -8.48 1.33
N SER A 10 -2.53 -7.25 1.77
CA SER A 10 -1.57 -6.46 2.57
C SER A 10 -1.48 -6.91 4.02
N TYR A 11 -2.49 -7.62 4.52
CA TYR A 11 -2.63 -8.05 5.90
C TYR A 11 -2.81 -9.56 5.96
N LYS A 12 -2.34 -10.16 7.05
CA LYS A 12 -2.46 -11.60 7.27
C LYS A 12 -3.91 -11.99 7.52
N SER A 13 -4.29 -13.15 7.01
CA SER A 13 -5.57 -13.77 7.31
C SER A 13 -5.66 -14.15 8.79
N LYS A 14 -6.84 -14.01 9.37
CA LYS A 14 -7.23 -14.56 10.68
C LYS A 14 -7.78 -15.96 10.51
N MET A 15 -8.35 -16.27 9.35
CA MET A 15 -8.92 -17.56 9.03
C MET A 15 -7.99 -18.34 8.08
N GLY A 16 -7.35 -19.41 8.56
CA GLY A 16 -6.53 -20.27 7.70
C GLY A 16 -5.24 -19.61 7.16
N ASP A 17 -4.67 -20.21 6.12
CA ASP A 17 -3.40 -19.77 5.54
C ASP A 17 -3.60 -18.65 4.51
N ASP A 18 -2.73 -17.64 4.49
CA ASP A 18 -2.76 -16.51 3.54
C ASP A 18 -2.81 -16.94 2.06
N GLN A 19 -2.24 -18.11 1.73
CA GLN A 19 -2.29 -18.65 0.36
C GLN A 19 -3.69 -19.12 -0.07
N ASN A 20 -4.57 -19.41 0.89
CA ASN A 20 -5.94 -19.90 0.64
C ASN A 20 -7.00 -18.81 0.83
N ILE A 21 -6.66 -17.69 1.47
CA ILE A 21 -7.58 -16.57 1.73
C ILE A 21 -7.08 -15.31 1.03
N VAL A 22 -8.02 -14.55 0.47
CA VAL A 22 -7.78 -13.19 0.00
C VAL A 22 -8.28 -12.22 1.07
N THR A 23 -7.43 -11.29 1.47
CA THR A 23 -7.75 -10.29 2.50
C THR A 23 -7.86 -8.92 1.85
N LEU A 24 -9.05 -8.33 1.86
CA LEU A 24 -9.26 -6.93 1.47
C LEU A 24 -9.16 -6.03 2.70
N SER A 25 -8.63 -4.83 2.54
CA SER A 25 -8.58 -3.81 3.60
C SER A 25 -9.05 -2.46 3.09
N PHE A 26 -10.05 -1.89 3.76
CA PHE A 26 -10.64 -0.59 3.47
C PHE A 26 -10.36 0.39 4.62
N SER A 27 -10.12 1.66 4.29
CA SER A 27 -9.89 2.71 5.29
C SER A 27 -11.14 3.57 5.47
N GLY A 28 -11.72 3.57 6.68
CA GLY A 28 -12.86 4.40 7.06
C GLY A 28 -12.44 5.60 7.92
N LYS A 29 -13.00 6.79 7.67
CA LYS A 29 -12.70 8.01 8.46
C LYS A 29 -13.19 7.98 9.91
N THR A 30 -14.21 7.18 10.23
CA THR A 30 -14.76 7.09 11.59
C THR A 30 -15.08 5.64 11.95
N ASN A 31 -15.08 5.35 13.24
CA ASN A 31 -15.40 4.03 13.77
C ASN A 31 -16.79 3.55 13.34
N GLU A 32 -17.78 4.46 13.36
CA GLU A 32 -19.15 4.18 12.95
C GLU A 32 -19.19 3.77 11.47
N SER A 33 -18.47 4.52 10.60
CA SER A 33 -18.43 4.18 9.18
C SER A 33 -17.75 2.84 8.90
N ALA A 34 -16.75 2.47 9.69
CA ALA A 34 -16.11 1.16 9.59
C ALA A 34 -17.06 0.03 10.03
N LYS A 35 -17.79 0.21 11.13
CA LYS A 35 -18.78 -0.76 11.61
C LYS A 35 -19.97 -0.92 10.68
N ASP A 36 -20.45 0.17 10.08
CA ASP A 36 -21.51 0.12 9.08
C ASP A 36 -21.04 -0.62 7.82
N LEU A 37 -19.79 -0.39 7.41
CA LEU A 37 -19.17 -1.10 6.28
C LEU A 37 -19.06 -2.60 6.54
N VAL A 38 -18.60 -3.02 7.73
CA VAL A 38 -18.57 -4.44 8.13
C VAL A 38 -19.97 -5.06 7.98
N ASN A 39 -20.98 -4.44 8.59
CA ASN A 39 -22.36 -4.94 8.52
C ASN A 39 -22.90 -5.04 7.08
N PHE A 40 -22.59 -4.05 6.24
CA PHE A 40 -22.98 -4.03 4.83
C PHE A 40 -22.34 -5.20 4.06
N LEU A 41 -21.06 -5.44 4.29
CA LEU A 41 -20.29 -6.47 3.61
C LEU A 41 -20.73 -7.87 4.05
N GLU A 42 -20.73 -8.18 5.35
CA GLU A 42 -21.09 -9.50 5.87
C GLU A 42 -22.50 -9.94 5.47
N LYS A 43 -23.46 -9.00 5.46
CA LYS A 43 -24.86 -9.30 5.12
C LYS A 43 -25.14 -9.23 3.63
N GLY A 44 -24.33 -8.48 2.88
CA GLY A 44 -24.54 -8.19 1.47
C GLY A 44 -24.01 -9.28 0.54
N TYR A 45 -22.95 -9.99 0.93
CA TYR A 45 -22.23 -10.89 0.02
C TYR A 45 -22.00 -12.25 0.66
N SER A 46 -22.61 -13.29 0.08
CA SER A 46 -22.56 -14.66 0.62
C SER A 46 -21.19 -15.34 0.53
N PHE A 47 -20.24 -14.74 -0.18
CA PHE A 47 -18.89 -15.27 -0.37
C PHE A 47 -17.85 -14.65 0.59
N ILE A 48 -18.26 -13.70 1.42
CA ILE A 48 -17.44 -13.16 2.50
C ILE A 48 -17.46 -14.18 3.64
N LEU A 49 -16.26 -14.58 4.08
CA LEU A 49 -16.09 -15.54 5.17
C LEU A 49 -16.16 -14.83 6.53
N ASP A 50 -15.53 -13.67 6.62
CA ASP A 50 -15.48 -12.82 7.81
C ASP A 50 -15.26 -11.37 7.38
N ALA A 51 -15.82 -10.42 8.11
CA ALA A 51 -15.39 -9.03 8.01
C ALA A 51 -15.35 -8.40 9.40
N ASP A 52 -14.30 -7.63 9.66
CA ASP A 52 -14.16 -6.96 10.94
C ASP A 52 -13.46 -5.60 10.83
N ALA A 53 -13.57 -4.81 11.88
CA ALA A 53 -12.98 -3.47 11.93
C ALA A 53 -11.98 -3.37 13.08
N THR A 54 -10.98 -2.50 12.92
CA THR A 54 -10.04 -2.21 14.00
C THR A 54 -10.77 -1.64 15.22
N SER A 55 -10.35 -2.08 16.41
CA SER A 55 -10.95 -1.61 17.67
C SER A 55 -10.67 -0.12 17.96
N GLY A 56 -9.61 0.41 17.36
CA GLY A 56 -9.20 1.80 17.46
C GLY A 56 -8.70 2.37 16.13
N GLU A 57 -8.48 3.68 16.16
CA GLU A 57 -7.87 4.45 15.09
C GLU A 57 -6.44 3.92 14.85
N GLN A 58 -6.10 3.72 13.58
CA GLN A 58 -4.76 3.33 13.16
C GLN A 58 -3.83 4.55 13.15
N PRO A 59 -2.50 4.37 13.08
CA PRO A 59 -1.56 5.49 13.03
C PRO A 59 -1.83 6.47 11.90
N ASP A 60 -2.42 5.98 10.81
CA ASP A 60 -2.83 6.75 9.64
C ASP A 60 -4.11 7.59 9.85
N GLY A 61 -4.68 7.56 11.06
CA GLY A 61 -5.88 8.29 11.44
C GLY A 61 -7.19 7.66 10.97
N THR A 62 -7.15 6.42 10.45
CA THR A 62 -8.31 5.73 9.91
C THR A 62 -8.69 4.50 10.73
N TYR A 63 -9.90 3.99 10.51
CA TYR A 63 -10.35 2.70 11.02
C TYR A 63 -10.32 1.71 9.85
N LYS A 64 -9.52 0.65 9.96
CA LYS A 64 -9.42 -0.34 8.88
C LYS A 64 -10.55 -1.35 9.02
N VAL A 65 -11.13 -1.72 7.88
CA VAL A 65 -12.09 -2.82 7.75
C VAL A 65 -11.45 -3.91 6.94
N PHE A 66 -11.31 -5.09 7.53
CA PHE A 66 -10.77 -6.28 6.88
C PHE A 66 -11.92 -7.14 6.38
N VAL A 67 -11.74 -7.74 5.22
CA VAL A 67 -12.70 -8.66 4.61
C VAL A 67 -11.93 -9.88 4.13
N GLU A 68 -12.33 -11.05 4.57
CA GLU A 68 -11.70 -12.31 4.20
C GLU A 68 -12.62 -13.10 3.28
N MET A 69 -12.06 -13.61 2.20
CA MET A 69 -12.78 -14.42 1.20
C MET A 69 -11.91 -15.58 0.71
N GLU A 70 -12.55 -16.68 0.31
CA GLU A 70 -11.83 -17.85 -0.20
C GLU A 70 -11.10 -17.53 -1.50
N ARG A 71 -9.80 -17.84 -1.57
CA ARG A 71 -9.01 -17.66 -2.78
C ARG A 71 -9.48 -18.66 -3.83
N SER A 72 -10.06 -18.12 -4.89
CA SER A 72 -10.59 -18.91 -6.00
C SER A 72 -10.54 -18.12 -7.30
N LYS A 73 -10.85 -18.79 -8.40
CA LYS A 73 -10.98 -18.17 -9.72
C LYS A 73 -12.06 -17.08 -9.81
N LYS A 74 -12.97 -17.03 -8.83
CA LYS A 74 -14.07 -16.06 -8.76
C LYS A 74 -13.71 -14.75 -8.07
N VAL A 75 -12.53 -14.67 -7.46
CA VAL A 75 -12.10 -13.50 -6.68
C VAL A 75 -12.18 -12.20 -7.49
N PRO A 76 -11.70 -12.13 -8.76
CA PRO A 76 -11.85 -10.90 -9.54
C PRO A 76 -13.30 -10.44 -9.70
N GLU A 77 -14.24 -11.34 -10.02
CA GLU A 77 -15.66 -10.98 -10.14
C GLU A 77 -16.27 -10.60 -8.79
N GLN A 78 -15.93 -11.31 -7.72
CA GLN A 78 -16.41 -11.03 -6.37
C GLN A 78 -15.94 -9.66 -5.86
N ILE A 79 -14.68 -9.30 -6.11
CA ILE A 79 -14.17 -7.96 -5.78
C ILE A 79 -14.93 -6.90 -6.58
N MET A 80 -15.16 -7.11 -7.88
CA MET A 80 -15.95 -6.16 -8.68
C MET A 80 -17.38 -6.00 -8.16
N GLU A 81 -18.02 -7.07 -7.69
CA GLU A 81 -19.36 -7.02 -7.09
C GLU A 81 -19.37 -6.18 -5.81
N ILE A 82 -18.38 -6.38 -4.92
CA ILE A 82 -18.20 -5.55 -3.72
C ILE A 82 -18.04 -4.08 -4.11
N MET A 83 -17.18 -3.80 -5.10
CA MET A 83 -16.82 -2.44 -5.51
C MET A 83 -17.98 -1.70 -6.19
N ASP A 84 -18.82 -2.39 -6.95
CA ASP A 84 -20.07 -1.82 -7.48
C ASP A 84 -21.04 -1.42 -6.34
N GLY A 85 -21.20 -2.28 -5.33
CA GLY A 85 -22.02 -1.97 -4.17
C GLY A 85 -21.46 -0.81 -3.33
N LEU A 86 -20.14 -0.80 -3.09
CA LEU A 86 -19.49 0.30 -2.34
C LEU A 86 -19.49 1.61 -3.12
N GLY A 87 -19.31 1.58 -4.44
CA GLY A 87 -19.37 2.79 -5.27
C GLY A 87 -20.72 3.48 -5.16
N LYS A 88 -21.81 2.69 -5.21
CA LYS A 88 -23.18 3.19 -5.00
C LYS A 88 -23.41 3.74 -3.59
N LEU A 89 -22.84 3.12 -2.56
CA LEU A 89 -22.99 3.54 -1.17
C LEU A 89 -22.18 4.79 -0.83
N SER A 90 -20.98 4.92 -1.40
CA SER A 90 -20.00 5.95 -1.05
C SER A 90 -19.89 7.09 -2.07
N ASN A 91 -20.57 6.97 -3.22
CA ASN A 91 -20.47 7.90 -4.36
C ASN A 91 -19.02 8.05 -4.85
N ILE A 92 -18.33 6.91 -4.98
CA ILE A 92 -16.95 6.79 -5.48
C ILE A 92 -16.98 5.95 -6.76
N ASP A 93 -16.59 6.55 -7.89
CA ASP A 93 -16.60 5.88 -9.20
C ASP A 93 -15.22 5.32 -9.60
N ASN A 94 -14.14 5.81 -8.97
CA ASN A 94 -12.76 5.55 -9.41
C ASN A 94 -11.94 4.86 -8.33
N PHE A 95 -12.35 3.63 -7.97
CA PHE A 95 -11.57 2.83 -7.05
C PHE A 95 -10.24 2.40 -7.65
N LYS A 96 -9.21 2.36 -6.80
CA LYS A 96 -7.92 1.74 -7.10
C LYS A 96 -7.60 0.73 -6.01
N PHE A 97 -6.69 -0.18 -6.30
CA PHE A 97 -6.17 -1.11 -5.31
C PHE A 97 -4.65 -1.16 -5.27
N ARG A 98 -4.11 -1.58 -4.12
CA ARG A 98 -2.70 -1.95 -3.95
C ARG A 98 -2.63 -3.42 -3.59
N TYR A 99 -1.87 -4.19 -4.36
CA TYR A 99 -1.60 -5.58 -4.02
C TYR A 99 -0.36 -5.70 -3.15
N TYR A 100 -0.44 -6.42 -2.03
CA TYR A 100 0.71 -6.81 -1.22
C TYR A 100 1.63 -5.63 -0.82
N LYS A 101 1.02 -4.52 -0.37
CA LYS A 101 1.69 -3.27 0.02
C LYS A 101 2.59 -2.66 -1.07
N ASN A 102 2.19 -2.73 -2.34
CA ASN A 102 2.93 -2.11 -3.44
C ASN A 102 2.86 -0.57 -3.40
N PHE A 103 3.95 0.11 -3.76
CA PHE A 103 4.00 1.57 -3.93
C PHE A 103 3.11 2.11 -5.05
N ARG A 104 2.71 1.29 -6.03
CA ARG A 104 1.78 1.68 -7.09
C ARG A 104 0.36 1.19 -6.80
N SER A 105 -0.61 2.07 -7.03
CA SER A 105 -2.02 1.71 -7.04
C SER A 105 -2.49 1.51 -8.47
N VAL A 106 -3.38 0.55 -8.69
CA VAL A 106 -3.89 0.18 -10.01
C VAL A 106 -5.39 0.49 -10.08
N PRO A 107 -5.88 1.17 -11.13
CA PRO A 107 -7.33 1.35 -11.34
C PRO A 107 -8.04 0.01 -11.40
N ILE A 108 -9.20 -0.09 -10.75
CA ILE A 108 -9.92 -1.34 -10.72
C ILE A 108 -10.58 -1.66 -12.07
N SER A 109 -10.41 -2.90 -12.48
CA SER A 109 -11.09 -3.55 -13.61
C SER A 109 -10.92 -5.05 -13.48
N ILE A 110 -11.80 -5.84 -14.11
CA ILE A 110 -11.63 -7.30 -14.18
C ILE A 110 -10.25 -7.69 -14.70
N ASP A 111 -9.76 -7.01 -15.75
CA ASP A 111 -8.44 -7.28 -16.33
C ASP A 111 -7.32 -7.02 -15.33
N SER A 112 -7.32 -5.85 -14.68
CA SER A 112 -6.31 -5.51 -13.66
C SER A 112 -6.33 -6.47 -12.47
N LEU A 113 -7.51 -6.92 -12.03
CA LEU A 113 -7.64 -7.87 -10.93
C LEU A 113 -7.13 -9.25 -11.34
N THR A 114 -7.42 -9.67 -12.57
CA THR A 114 -6.97 -10.96 -13.11
C THR A 114 -5.45 -11.00 -13.28
N GLU A 115 -4.83 -9.87 -13.67
CA GLU A 115 -3.38 -9.75 -13.82
C GLU A 115 -2.64 -9.66 -12.48
N ASN A 116 -3.24 -9.02 -11.49
CA ASN A 116 -2.56 -8.69 -10.24
C ASN A 116 -2.88 -9.63 -9.07
N ILE A 117 -4.06 -10.26 -9.05
CA ILE A 117 -4.53 -11.03 -7.91
C ILE A 117 -4.44 -12.53 -8.21
N PRO A 118 -3.58 -13.27 -7.48
CA PRO A 118 -3.45 -14.70 -7.70
C PRO A 118 -4.70 -15.44 -7.22
N THR A 119 -5.19 -16.37 -8.06
CA THR A 119 -6.44 -17.12 -7.80
C THR A 119 -6.21 -18.54 -7.29
N THR A 120 -4.94 -18.94 -7.14
CA THR A 120 -4.53 -20.24 -6.58
C THR A 120 -3.41 -20.06 -5.54
N PRO A 121 -3.23 -21.03 -4.62
CA PRO A 121 -2.13 -20.99 -3.65
C PRO A 121 -0.73 -20.95 -4.29
N ASP A 122 -0.52 -21.71 -5.36
CA ASP A 122 0.78 -21.75 -6.06
C ASP A 122 1.09 -20.39 -6.71
N ASP A 123 0.10 -19.79 -7.38
CA ASP A 123 0.24 -18.46 -7.99
C ASP A 123 0.47 -17.39 -6.92
N TYR A 124 -0.14 -17.55 -5.74
CA TYR A 124 0.07 -16.66 -4.60
C TYR A 124 1.52 -16.65 -4.14
N GLY A 125 2.14 -17.82 -3.97
CA GLY A 125 3.55 -17.93 -3.60
C GLY A 125 4.49 -17.26 -4.61
N LEU A 126 4.20 -17.42 -5.91
CA LEU A 126 4.99 -16.79 -6.98
C LEU A 126 4.80 -15.27 -7.02
N LYS A 127 3.55 -14.78 -6.97
CA LYS A 127 3.23 -13.36 -7.07
C LYS A 127 3.75 -12.57 -5.88
N THR A 128 3.60 -13.10 -4.66
CA THR A 128 4.15 -12.47 -3.45
C THR A 128 5.67 -12.39 -3.49
N SER A 129 6.35 -13.43 -3.96
CA SER A 129 7.81 -13.43 -4.12
C SER A 129 8.28 -12.37 -5.13
N GLN A 130 7.55 -12.17 -6.23
CA GLN A 130 7.84 -11.11 -7.21
C GLN A 130 7.59 -9.71 -6.64
N THR A 131 6.47 -9.54 -5.93
CA THR A 131 6.02 -8.24 -5.39
C THR A 131 6.79 -7.84 -4.12
N THR A 132 7.48 -8.79 -3.48
CA THR A 132 8.28 -8.57 -2.25
C THR A 132 9.25 -7.41 -2.40
N MET A 133 9.84 -7.19 -3.58
CA MET A 133 10.80 -6.11 -3.80
C MET A 133 10.16 -4.74 -4.06
N GLU A 134 8.88 -4.69 -4.40
CA GLU A 134 8.10 -3.46 -4.60
C GLU A 134 7.18 -3.13 -3.42
N ASN A 135 7.23 -3.98 -2.38
CA ASN A 135 6.50 -3.79 -1.13
C ASN A 135 7.21 -2.74 -0.27
N TYR A 136 6.48 -1.69 0.14
CA TYR A 136 7.10 -0.56 0.85
C TYR A 136 7.71 -0.96 2.21
N LYS A 137 7.12 -1.92 2.93
CA LYS A 137 7.70 -2.41 4.20
C LYS A 137 8.98 -3.21 3.97
N ASN A 138 9.06 -3.96 2.89
CA ASN A 138 10.28 -4.71 2.53
C ASN A 138 11.36 -3.80 1.95
N PHE A 139 10.99 -2.80 1.15
CA PHE A 139 11.94 -1.82 0.62
C PHE A 139 12.67 -1.10 1.75
N PHE A 140 11.98 -0.81 2.86
CA PHE A 140 12.57 -0.16 4.02
C PHE A 140 13.04 -1.14 5.12
N ASN A 141 13.53 -2.33 4.76
CA ASN A 141 14.02 -3.35 5.70
C ASN A 141 15.32 -3.02 6.46
N ARG A 142 16.05 -1.96 6.08
CA ARG A 142 17.26 -1.45 6.78
C ARG A 142 16.97 -0.19 7.58
N SER A 143 15.70 0.09 7.86
CA SER A 143 15.27 1.31 8.53
C SER A 143 15.40 1.21 10.05
N TYR A 144 15.50 2.36 10.69
CA TYR A 144 15.47 2.52 12.16
C TYR A 144 14.14 3.13 12.65
N VAL A 145 13.11 3.01 11.82
CA VAL A 145 11.82 3.68 12.01
C VAL A 145 10.81 2.67 12.53
N GLU A 146 9.82 3.16 13.28
CA GLU A 146 8.81 2.30 13.91
C GLU A 146 7.75 1.87 12.90
N ASN A 147 7.39 2.80 12.01
CA ASN A 147 6.29 2.59 11.10
C ASN A 147 6.50 3.31 9.77
N ILE A 148 5.96 2.68 8.73
CA ILE A 148 5.93 3.20 7.36
C ILE A 148 4.56 2.85 6.82
N GLU A 149 3.81 3.86 6.43
CA GLU A 149 2.48 3.71 5.85
C GLU A 149 2.34 4.50 4.56
N MET A 150 1.45 4.05 3.70
CA MET A 150 1.15 4.68 2.42
C MET A 150 -0.32 5.05 2.36
N MET A 151 -0.61 6.33 2.15
CA MET A 151 -1.95 6.86 1.93
C MET A 151 -1.94 7.65 0.64
N ASP A 152 -2.80 7.32 -0.32
CA ASP A 152 -2.71 7.85 -1.67
C ASP A 152 -1.30 7.68 -2.24
N ASP A 153 -0.66 8.78 -2.63
CA ASP A 153 0.73 8.84 -3.09
C ASP A 153 1.65 9.42 -2.01
N ILE A 154 1.21 9.44 -0.74
CA ILE A 154 1.99 9.94 0.40
C ILE A 154 2.54 8.74 1.17
N VAL A 155 3.86 8.69 1.32
CA VAL A 155 4.58 7.79 2.22
C VAL A 155 4.85 8.55 3.51
N ALA A 156 4.29 8.06 4.61
CA ALA A 156 4.56 8.54 5.96
C ALA A 156 5.61 7.63 6.60
N ILE A 157 6.70 8.22 7.12
CA ILE A 157 7.77 7.51 7.81
C ILE A 157 7.84 8.04 9.24
N GLU A 158 7.61 7.15 10.20
CA GLU A 158 7.46 7.50 11.62
C GLU A 158 8.59 6.90 12.45
N LYS A 159 9.30 7.75 13.21
CA LYS A 159 10.35 7.33 14.12
C LYS A 159 9.96 7.65 15.56
N ALA A 160 10.26 6.74 16.48
CA ALA A 160 10.05 6.98 17.90
C ALA A 160 10.71 8.29 18.35
N TYR A 161 9.96 9.10 19.10
CA TYR A 161 10.43 10.36 19.69
C TYR A 161 10.89 11.43 18.67
N ALA A 162 10.44 11.34 17.42
CA ALA A 162 10.70 12.36 16.41
C ALA A 162 9.46 12.63 15.57
N ASP A 163 9.37 13.84 15.00
CA ASP A 163 8.26 14.19 14.10
C ASP A 163 8.29 13.31 12.85
N PRO A 164 7.11 12.87 12.34
CA PRO A 164 7.01 12.06 11.14
C PRO A 164 7.50 12.81 9.90
N LEU A 165 8.05 12.07 8.95
CA LEU A 165 8.44 12.59 7.65
C LEU A 165 7.47 12.13 6.57
N TYR A 166 7.00 13.08 5.76
CA TYR A 166 6.08 12.83 4.67
C TYR A 166 6.76 13.02 3.32
N PHE A 167 6.48 12.09 2.41
CA PHE A 167 7.02 12.09 1.07
C PHE A 167 5.92 11.83 0.06
N ARG A 168 5.94 12.52 -1.08
CA ARG A 168 5.17 12.13 -2.26
C ARG A 168 5.94 11.06 -3.02
N PHE A 169 5.35 9.89 -3.18
CA PHE A 169 5.81 8.84 -4.07
C PHE A 169 5.81 9.34 -5.52
N ILE A 170 6.87 9.03 -6.27
CA ILE A 170 7.00 9.36 -7.69
C ILE A 170 7.12 8.06 -8.49
N ASP A 171 8.13 7.24 -8.18
CA ASP A 171 8.35 6.00 -8.92
C ASP A 171 9.23 5.01 -8.15
N ILE A 172 9.20 3.74 -8.55
CA ILE A 172 10.12 2.70 -8.06
C ILE A 172 10.49 1.73 -9.18
N GLY A 173 11.76 1.40 -9.32
CA GLY A 173 12.20 0.53 -10.40
C GLY A 173 13.60 0.00 -10.22
N ASP A 174 14.10 -0.66 -11.26
CA ASP A 174 15.50 -1.09 -11.28
C ASP A 174 16.42 0.13 -11.40
N LYS A 175 17.58 0.04 -10.74
CA LYS A 175 18.51 1.16 -10.60
C LYS A 175 18.90 1.80 -11.92
N GLU A 176 19.28 0.99 -12.91
CA GLU A 176 19.70 1.51 -14.21
C GLU A 176 18.56 2.24 -14.92
N GLU A 177 17.35 1.67 -14.90
CA GLU A 177 16.17 2.27 -15.53
C GLU A 177 15.82 3.60 -14.90
N ILE A 178 15.70 3.64 -13.56
CA ILE A 178 15.30 4.85 -12.84
C ILE A 178 16.34 5.95 -13.00
N LEU A 179 17.63 5.65 -12.83
CA LEU A 179 18.68 6.67 -12.92
C LEU A 179 18.84 7.23 -14.33
N ASN A 180 18.58 6.43 -15.38
CA ASN A 180 18.59 6.89 -16.76
C ASN A 180 17.40 7.80 -17.10
N ASN A 181 16.28 7.64 -16.39
CA ASN A 181 15.05 8.44 -16.59
C ASN A 181 15.04 9.74 -15.77
N ILE A 182 16.02 9.97 -14.88
CA ILE A 182 16.15 11.22 -14.13
C ILE A 182 16.87 12.26 -14.98
N GLU A 183 16.13 13.28 -15.39
CA GLU A 183 16.67 14.41 -16.18
C GLU A 183 17.26 15.50 -15.29
N GLU A 184 16.88 15.56 -14.01
CA GLU A 184 17.35 16.58 -13.08
C GLU A 184 18.83 16.40 -12.73
N SER A 185 19.53 17.53 -12.58
CA SER A 185 20.94 17.52 -12.18
C SER A 185 21.12 17.11 -10.72
N PHE A 186 22.19 16.36 -10.45
CA PHE A 186 22.63 16.01 -9.11
C PHE A 186 22.85 17.27 -8.25
N ASN A 187 22.23 17.30 -7.08
CA ASN A 187 22.33 18.42 -6.15
C ASN A 187 23.30 18.09 -5.01
N ALA A 188 24.56 18.49 -5.18
CA ALA A 188 25.61 18.30 -4.17
C ALA A 188 25.45 19.21 -2.94
N ASN A 189 24.69 20.31 -3.05
CA ASN A 189 24.63 21.35 -2.03
C ASN A 189 23.72 20.98 -0.85
N ASP A 190 22.80 20.04 -1.05
CA ASP A 190 21.82 19.61 -0.05
C ASP A 190 22.32 18.43 0.81
N PHE A 191 23.64 18.33 0.98
CA PHE A 191 24.27 17.25 1.75
C PHE A 191 23.78 17.17 3.20
N ALA A 192 23.40 18.31 3.80
CA ALA A 192 22.83 18.35 5.15
C ALA A 192 21.48 17.62 5.24
N GLU A 193 20.62 17.74 4.22
CA GLU A 193 19.35 17.01 4.16
C GLU A 193 19.60 15.51 4.00
N ILE A 194 20.54 15.12 3.13
CA ILE A 194 20.91 13.72 2.92
C ILE A 194 21.39 13.09 4.24
N ILE A 195 22.32 13.74 4.96
CA ILE A 195 22.78 13.25 6.27
C ILE A 195 21.63 13.11 7.26
N TYR A 196 20.73 14.10 7.31
CA TYR A 196 19.57 14.06 8.20
C TYR A 196 18.68 12.85 7.88
N LEU A 197 18.36 12.64 6.60
CA LEU A 197 17.52 11.53 6.16
C LEU A 197 18.16 10.17 6.43
N SER A 198 19.46 10.00 6.18
CA SER A 198 20.17 8.75 6.50
C SER A 198 20.13 8.45 8.00
N LYS A 199 20.28 9.46 8.87
CA LYS A 199 20.17 9.29 10.33
C LYS A 199 18.74 9.01 10.79
N TYR A 200 17.76 9.62 10.12
CA TYR A 200 16.35 9.45 10.47
C TYR A 200 15.87 8.06 10.02
N ILE A 201 15.96 7.78 8.72
CA ILE A 201 15.30 6.66 8.05
C ILE A 201 16.13 5.38 8.18
N GLY A 202 17.43 5.42 7.92
CA GLY A 202 18.30 4.25 8.00
C GLY A 202 19.37 4.18 6.91
N ASP A 203 19.96 2.99 6.77
CA ASP A 203 21.09 2.74 5.89
C ASP A 203 20.65 2.51 4.43
N TYR A 204 20.33 3.62 3.77
CA TYR A 204 20.00 3.69 2.34
C TYR A 204 20.98 4.63 1.64
N ASN A 205 21.30 4.32 0.39
CA ASN A 205 22.01 5.28 -0.45
C ASN A 205 21.03 6.36 -0.90
N ILE A 206 21.10 7.53 -0.27
CA ILE A 206 20.19 8.65 -0.52
C ILE A 206 20.90 9.67 -1.38
N THR A 207 20.29 10.01 -2.52
CA THR A 207 20.80 11.05 -3.43
C THR A 207 19.68 12.02 -3.78
N LYS A 208 20.03 13.27 -4.11
CA LYS A 208 19.09 14.31 -4.51
C LYS A 208 19.33 14.78 -5.94
N PHE A 209 18.28 14.80 -6.74
CA PHE A 209 18.26 15.30 -8.12
C PHE A 209 17.17 16.37 -8.23
N GLY A 210 17.56 17.65 -8.31
CA GLY A 210 16.61 18.75 -8.17
C GLY A 210 15.89 18.72 -6.82
N ASP A 211 14.57 18.49 -6.83
CA ASP A 211 13.71 18.32 -5.65
C ASP A 211 13.34 16.84 -5.37
N LYS A 212 13.77 15.92 -6.23
CA LYS A 212 13.58 14.47 -6.07
C LYS A 212 14.69 13.88 -5.22
N LEU A 213 14.30 12.97 -4.33
CA LEU A 213 15.18 12.13 -3.54
C LEU A 213 15.09 10.70 -4.06
N THR A 214 16.25 10.11 -4.33
CA THR A 214 16.37 8.68 -4.64
C THR A 214 16.85 7.95 -3.41
N PHE A 215 16.20 6.86 -3.08
CA PHE A 215 16.60 5.91 -2.05
C PHE A 215 16.97 4.62 -2.77
N GLU A 216 18.20 4.14 -2.62
CA GLU A 216 18.59 2.84 -3.19
C GLU A 216 18.60 1.76 -2.10
N ASN A 217 17.97 0.62 -2.39
CA ASN A 217 18.10 -0.61 -1.63
C ASN A 217 18.29 -1.79 -2.59
N ASN A 218 19.45 -2.46 -2.52
CA ASN A 218 19.88 -3.47 -3.47
C ASN A 218 19.86 -2.92 -4.93
N ASN A 219 19.16 -3.59 -5.84
CA ASN A 219 19.02 -3.16 -7.24
C ASN A 219 17.79 -2.27 -7.49
N LYS A 220 17.05 -1.89 -6.43
CA LYS A 220 15.85 -1.07 -6.55
C LYS A 220 16.13 0.37 -6.12
N VAL A 221 15.54 1.30 -6.85
CA VAL A 221 15.59 2.73 -6.54
C VAL A 221 14.17 3.26 -6.42
N LEU A 222 13.90 3.86 -5.27
CA LEU A 222 12.65 4.54 -4.95
C LEU A 222 12.86 6.05 -5.11
N VAL A 223 12.00 6.70 -5.89
CA VAL A 223 12.00 8.13 -6.13
C VAL A 223 10.85 8.77 -5.38
N MET A 224 11.16 9.76 -4.55
CA MET A 224 10.18 10.49 -3.76
C MET A 224 10.51 11.97 -3.68
N LYS A 225 9.52 12.79 -3.37
CA LYS A 225 9.70 14.22 -3.05
C LYS A 225 9.27 14.50 -1.63
N ARG A 226 10.14 15.10 -0.82
CA ARG A 226 9.80 15.45 0.57
C ARG A 226 8.70 16.51 0.59
N ILE A 227 7.72 16.33 1.48
CA ILE A 227 6.66 17.30 1.75
C ILE A 227 6.99 17.95 3.09
N LEU A 228 7.09 19.28 3.09
CA LEU A 228 7.20 20.05 4.32
C LEU A 228 5.78 20.42 4.76
N THR A 229 5.36 19.85 5.88
CA THR A 229 4.13 20.19 6.60
C THR A 229 4.41 21.26 7.64
#